data_AF-A0AAD7GJA5-F1
#
_entry.id   AF-A0AAD7GJA5-F1
#
_cell.length_a   1.000
_cell.length_b   1.000
_cell.length_c   1.000
_cell.angle_alpha   90.00
_cell.angle_beta   90.00
_cell.angle_gamma   90.00
#
_symmetry.space_group_name_H-M   'P 1'
#
loop_
_entity.id
_entity.type
_entity.pdbx_description
1 polymer ?
#
loop_
_entity_poly.entity_id
_entity_poly.type
_entity_poly.pdbx_seq_one_letter_code
_entity_poly.pdbx_strand_id
1 'polypeptide(L)'
;MLLSLISILALLATPLRVTACEDECPVGITNALVANYQRPVKCVTEKIGQKIINKLGLVAQDSTTLSPDSLLAPMMKAYRNTSYTDLNTNIFPGFFHGKCQVDGVDPVGCPNPDCPVVCGTPGSIVHFFSTFSQIGYNTTSDSLMSCVSPHSASYSALEKSVAAHLPKSEMGPGPQILRFRRSLVFANDEPSVSSIANRENFVSVLRSILEQIPMALEDCCGGLDRPLCLWERALKTLILSYP
;
A
#
# COMPACT_ATOMS: atom_id res chain seq x y z
N MET A 1 37.66 53.56 31.12
CA MET A 1 37.89 52.46 30.15
C MET A 1 37.25 51.12 30.58
N LEU A 2 36.08 51.11 31.24
CA LEU A 2 35.44 49.85 31.71
C LEU A 2 33.95 49.69 31.34
N LEU A 3 33.37 50.62 30.57
CA LEU A 3 31.93 50.66 30.29
C LEU A 3 31.52 50.21 28.88
N SER A 4 32.45 49.72 28.05
CA SER A 4 32.19 49.41 26.63
C SER A 4 32.04 47.92 26.30
N LEU A 5 32.14 47.02 27.29
CA LEU A 5 32.18 45.56 27.07
C LEU A 5 30.84 44.84 27.33
N ILE A 6 29.79 45.53 27.79
CA ILE A 6 28.51 44.89 28.15
C ILE A 6 27.49 44.89 27.00
N SER A 7 27.64 45.73 25.98
CA SER A 7 26.63 45.84 24.88
C SER A 7 26.75 44.80 23.76
N ILE A 8 27.77 43.92 23.74
CA ILE A 8 27.96 42.96 22.64
C ILE A 8 27.34 41.58 22.95
N LEU A 9 26.96 41.30 24.21
CA LEU A 9 26.42 39.98 24.60
C LEU A 9 24.90 39.80 24.38
N ALA A 10 24.19 40.80 23.85
CA ALA A 10 22.73 40.77 23.71
C ALA A 10 22.21 40.37 22.31
N LEU A 11 23.07 40.03 21.33
CA LEU A 11 22.66 39.79 19.93
C LEU A 11 22.56 38.32 19.48
N LEU A 12 22.64 37.35 20.39
CA LEU A 12 22.56 35.91 20.03
C LEU A 12 21.24 35.23 20.40
N ALA A 13 20.23 35.99 20.84
CA ALA A 13 18.86 35.47 20.96
C ALA A 13 18.16 35.51 19.58
N THR A 14 18.69 34.78 18.59
CA THR A 14 17.89 34.49 17.41
C THR A 14 16.74 33.58 17.85
N PRO A 15 15.47 33.92 17.58
CA PRO A 15 14.38 32.98 17.81
C PRO A 15 14.78 31.69 17.08
N LEU A 16 14.81 30.57 17.81
CA LEU A 16 14.86 29.25 17.21
C LEU A 16 13.71 29.25 16.21
N ARG A 17 14.04 29.42 14.92
CA ARG A 17 13.07 29.25 13.86
C ARG A 17 12.70 27.80 13.97
N VAL A 18 11.52 27.55 14.53
CA VAL A 18 10.87 26.26 14.45
C VAL A 18 10.68 26.05 12.96
N THR A 19 11.63 25.37 12.35
CA THR A 19 11.48 24.91 10.98
C THR A 19 10.31 23.96 11.09
N ALA A 20 9.19 24.30 10.45
CA ALA A 20 8.19 23.26 10.21
C ALA A 20 8.89 22.09 9.52
N CYS A 21 8.29 20.90 9.55
CA CYS A 21 8.69 19.76 8.73
C CYS A 21 8.54 20.10 7.24
N GLU A 22 9.33 21.04 6.73
CA GLU A 22 9.37 21.46 5.35
C GLU A 22 10.44 20.60 4.69
N ASP A 23 10.00 19.82 3.71
CA ASP A 23 10.76 18.95 2.82
C ASP A 23 11.34 17.66 3.43
N GLU A 24 12.29 17.71 4.38
CA GLU A 24 13.01 16.48 4.79
C GLU A 24 12.19 15.56 5.70
N CYS A 25 11.42 16.13 6.62
CA CYS A 25 10.66 15.38 7.61
C CYS A 25 9.50 14.56 6.98
N PRO A 26 8.65 15.12 6.08
CA PRO A 26 7.62 14.33 5.41
C PRO A 26 8.20 13.18 4.59
N VAL A 27 9.32 13.43 3.90
CA VAL A 27 10.03 12.41 3.11
C VAL A 27 10.54 11.28 4.01
N GLY A 28 11.22 11.62 5.11
CA GLY A 28 11.78 10.65 6.03
C GLY A 28 10.73 9.80 6.74
N ILE A 29 9.65 10.43 7.23
CA ILE A 29 8.52 9.74 7.84
C ILE A 29 7.83 8.82 6.83
N THR A 30 7.56 9.30 5.60
CA THR A 30 6.93 8.49 4.55
C THR A 30 7.77 7.27 4.21
N ASN A 31 9.09 7.44 4.04
CA ASN A 31 10.00 6.34 3.76
C ASN A 31 10.00 5.29 4.88
N ALA A 32 9.96 5.72 6.15
CA ALA A 32 9.86 4.82 7.28
C ALA A 32 8.54 4.04 7.29
N LEU A 33 7.42 4.69 6.97
CA LEU A 33 6.12 4.01 6.82
C LEU A 33 6.15 3.00 5.67
N VAL A 34 6.61 3.40 4.48
CA VAL A 34 6.72 2.50 3.32
C VAL A 34 7.55 1.28 3.67
N ALA A 35 8.71 1.47 4.33
CA ALA A 35 9.58 0.38 4.77
C ALA A 35 8.89 -0.54 5.79
N ASN A 36 8.26 0.03 6.80
CA ASN A 36 7.55 -0.72 7.84
C ASN A 36 6.40 -1.57 7.26
N TYR A 37 5.65 -1.02 6.31
CA TYR A 37 4.55 -1.73 5.64
C TYR A 37 5.01 -2.81 4.65
N GLN A 38 6.29 -2.90 4.28
CA GLN A 38 6.75 -3.96 3.37
C GLN A 38 6.45 -5.36 3.90
N ARG A 39 6.65 -5.59 5.20
CA ARG A 39 6.41 -6.89 5.84
C ARG A 39 4.93 -7.29 5.86
N PRO A 40 3.99 -6.49 6.41
CA PRO A 40 2.58 -6.85 6.40
C PRO A 40 2.01 -6.97 4.98
N VAL A 41 2.44 -6.12 4.03
CA VAL A 41 2.02 -6.24 2.62
C VAL A 41 2.52 -7.54 1.98
N LYS A 42 3.76 -7.96 2.28
CA LYS A 42 4.26 -9.28 1.84
C LYS A 42 3.41 -10.42 2.42
N CYS A 43 3.09 -10.35 3.72
CA CYS A 43 2.20 -11.31 4.37
C CYS A 43 0.81 -11.37 3.71
N VAL A 44 0.22 -10.22 3.34
CA VAL A 44 -1.04 -10.16 2.59
C VAL A 44 -0.91 -10.88 1.25
N THR A 45 0.17 -10.59 0.52
CA THR A 45 0.45 -11.19 -0.79
C THR A 45 0.58 -12.72 -0.69
N GLU A 46 1.33 -13.22 0.29
CA GLU A 46 1.47 -14.65 0.54
C GLU A 46 0.11 -15.30 0.84
N LYS A 47 -0.68 -14.72 1.76
CA LYS A 47 -2.01 -15.24 2.13
C LYS A 47 -2.99 -15.25 0.95
N ILE A 48 -3.10 -14.13 0.24
CA ILE A 48 -4.05 -13.96 -0.87
C ILE A 48 -3.63 -14.84 -2.05
N GLY A 49 -2.34 -14.84 -2.41
CA GLY A 49 -1.82 -15.67 -3.50
C GLY A 49 -2.03 -17.16 -3.22
N GLN A 50 -1.79 -17.61 -1.99
CA GLN A 50 -2.08 -18.99 -1.61
C GLN A 50 -3.57 -19.33 -1.70
N LYS A 51 -4.46 -18.41 -1.29
CA LYS A 51 -5.91 -18.61 -1.46
C LYS A 51 -6.30 -18.72 -2.93
N ILE A 52 -5.74 -17.90 -3.82
CA ILE A 52 -5.99 -17.97 -5.27
C ILE A 52 -5.55 -19.33 -5.81
N ILE A 53 -4.30 -19.74 -5.52
CA ILE A 53 -3.74 -21.03 -5.94
C ILE A 53 -4.65 -22.18 -5.50
N ASN A 54 -5.02 -22.21 -4.22
CA ASN A 54 -5.81 -23.30 -3.64
C ASN A 54 -7.25 -23.33 -4.16
N LYS A 55 -7.91 -22.17 -4.28
CA LYS A 55 -9.34 -22.09 -4.65
C LYS A 55 -9.57 -22.32 -6.14
N LEU A 56 -8.64 -21.89 -7.00
CA LEU A 56 -8.74 -22.07 -8.44
C LEU A 56 -8.02 -23.34 -8.94
N GLY A 57 -7.37 -24.09 -8.04
CA GLY A 57 -6.63 -25.30 -8.40
C GLY A 57 -5.52 -25.02 -9.40
N LEU A 58 -4.79 -23.91 -9.24
CA LEU A 58 -3.75 -23.51 -10.17
C LEU A 58 -2.61 -24.53 -10.18
N VAL A 59 -2.17 -24.91 -11.36
CA VAL A 59 -1.06 -25.84 -11.56
C VAL A 59 0.06 -25.10 -12.28
N ALA A 60 1.30 -25.37 -11.90
CA ALA A 60 2.44 -24.87 -12.66
C ALA A 60 2.43 -25.42 -14.09
N GLN A 61 2.78 -24.58 -15.08
CA GLN A 61 2.85 -25.01 -16.47
C GLN A 61 4.09 -25.88 -16.77
N ASP A 62 5.10 -25.82 -15.91
CA ASP A 62 6.37 -26.53 -16.03
C ASP A 62 6.77 -27.16 -14.68
N SER A 63 8.00 -27.69 -14.59
CA SER A 63 8.55 -28.25 -13.36
C SER A 63 8.82 -27.20 -12.26
N THR A 64 8.47 -25.92 -12.44
CA THR A 64 8.68 -24.88 -11.44
C THR A 64 7.48 -24.73 -10.51
N THR A 65 7.72 -24.46 -9.23
CA THR A 65 6.64 -24.26 -8.27
C THR A 65 6.00 -22.88 -8.48
N LEU A 66 4.70 -22.82 -8.77
CA LEU A 66 3.94 -21.56 -8.76
C LEU A 66 3.91 -21.01 -7.33
N SER A 67 4.51 -19.83 -7.12
CA SER A 67 4.56 -19.19 -5.80
C SER A 67 3.53 -18.05 -5.69
N PRO A 68 2.99 -17.79 -4.49
CA PRO A 68 2.15 -16.62 -4.24
C PRO A 68 2.79 -15.30 -4.68
N ASP A 69 4.10 -15.16 -4.45
CA ASP A 69 4.88 -13.97 -4.80
C ASP A 69 4.95 -13.74 -6.31
N SER A 70 5.17 -14.79 -7.11
CA SER A 70 5.25 -14.64 -8.57
C SER A 70 3.88 -14.33 -9.17
N LEU A 71 2.82 -14.93 -8.63
CA LEU A 71 1.44 -14.72 -9.07
C LEU A 71 1.00 -13.26 -8.87
N LEU A 72 1.28 -12.69 -7.70
CA LEU A 72 0.87 -11.33 -7.33
C LEU A 72 1.93 -10.25 -7.59
N ALA A 73 3.01 -10.59 -8.29
CA ALA A 73 4.07 -9.63 -8.66
C ALA A 73 3.55 -8.35 -9.34
N PRO A 74 2.54 -8.37 -10.25
CA PRO A 74 2.00 -7.15 -10.85
C PRO A 74 1.36 -6.21 -9.84
N MET A 75 0.60 -6.75 -8.88
CA MET A 75 -0.01 -5.99 -7.78
C MET A 75 1.08 -5.37 -6.90
N MET A 76 2.08 -6.15 -6.52
CA MET A 76 3.20 -5.67 -5.69
C MET A 76 4.02 -4.58 -6.36
N LYS A 77 4.22 -4.68 -7.67
CA LYS A 77 4.87 -3.62 -8.45
C LYS A 77 4.03 -2.34 -8.45
N ALA A 78 2.72 -2.44 -8.68
CA ALA A 78 1.83 -1.29 -8.64
C ALA A 78 1.81 -0.61 -7.26
N TYR A 79 1.68 -1.38 -6.18
CA TYR A 79 1.70 -0.86 -4.81
C TYR A 79 3.02 -0.14 -4.49
N ARG A 80 4.18 -0.71 -4.85
CA ARG A 80 5.48 -0.06 -4.62
C ARG A 80 5.61 1.26 -5.36
N ASN A 81 4.99 1.38 -6.54
CA ASN A 81 5.06 2.58 -7.35
C ASN A 81 4.18 3.72 -6.80
N THR A 82 3.10 3.42 -6.07
CA THR A 82 2.16 4.45 -5.58
C THR A 82 2.24 4.69 -4.07
N SER A 83 2.66 3.70 -3.28
CA SER A 83 2.56 3.72 -1.81
C SER A 83 3.22 4.94 -1.17
N TYR A 84 4.39 5.35 -1.66
CA TYR A 84 5.05 6.57 -1.18
C TYR A 84 4.18 7.81 -1.42
N THR A 85 3.73 8.01 -2.66
CA THR A 85 2.93 9.18 -3.04
C THR A 85 1.60 9.21 -2.30
N ASP A 86 0.92 8.07 -2.19
CA ASP A 86 -0.36 7.94 -1.50
C ASP A 86 -0.21 8.28 -0.01
N LEU A 87 0.77 7.67 0.68
CA LEU A 87 1.04 7.93 2.10
C LEU A 87 1.41 9.39 2.36
N ASN A 88 2.34 9.93 1.58
CA ASN A 88 2.76 11.32 1.73
C ASN A 88 1.57 12.28 1.53
N THR A 89 0.75 12.04 0.52
CA THR A 89 -0.38 12.91 0.18
C THR A 89 -1.47 12.86 1.25
N ASN A 90 -1.87 11.67 1.68
CA ASN A 90 -2.95 11.51 2.65
C ASN A 90 -2.55 11.96 4.07
N ILE A 91 -1.27 11.80 4.45
CA ILE A 91 -0.80 12.20 5.77
C ILE A 91 -0.56 13.71 5.84
N PHE A 92 0.23 14.29 4.92
CA PHE A 92 0.70 15.66 5.08
C PHE A 92 -0.30 16.68 4.53
N PRO A 93 -0.38 16.97 3.21
CA PRO A 93 -1.39 17.89 2.73
C PRO A 93 -2.83 17.42 3.01
N GLY A 94 -3.05 16.12 3.28
CA GLY A 94 -4.35 15.57 3.67
C GLY A 94 -4.77 15.83 5.11
N PHE A 95 -3.87 15.74 6.10
CA PHE A 95 -4.20 15.92 7.51
C PHE A 95 -3.23 16.86 8.25
N PHE A 96 -1.93 16.59 8.21
CA PHE A 96 -0.88 17.40 8.86
C PHE A 96 -0.32 18.47 7.93
N HIS A 97 -1.03 19.60 7.85
CA HIS A 97 -0.74 20.65 6.88
C HIS A 97 -0.06 21.87 7.52
N GLY A 98 0.85 22.49 6.75
CA GLY A 98 1.38 23.82 7.00
C GLY A 98 2.15 24.02 8.31
N LYS A 99 2.44 25.30 8.60
CA LYS A 99 3.07 25.76 9.83
C LYS A 99 2.04 25.81 10.96
N CYS A 100 2.45 25.54 12.19
CA CYS A 100 1.58 25.70 13.37
C CYS A 100 1.40 27.19 13.67
N GLN A 101 0.44 27.84 13.01
CA GLN A 101 0.09 29.22 13.30
C GLN A 101 -1.41 29.33 13.55
N VAL A 102 -1.77 29.90 14.68
CA VAL A 102 -3.13 30.35 14.99
C VAL A 102 -3.09 31.87 14.90
N ASP A 103 -3.81 32.45 13.95
CA ASP A 103 -3.82 33.90 13.68
C ASP A 103 -2.41 34.50 13.43
N GLY A 104 -1.52 33.72 12.80
CA GLY A 104 -0.13 34.13 12.53
C GLY A 104 0.80 34.06 13.74
N VAL A 105 0.32 33.55 14.87
CA VAL A 105 1.09 33.36 16.12
C VAL A 105 1.30 31.88 16.39
N ASP A 106 2.50 31.51 16.81
CA ASP A 106 2.82 30.14 17.21
C ASP A 106 2.10 29.84 18.55
N PRO A 107 1.25 28.80 18.63
CA PRO A 107 0.49 28.49 19.82
C PRO A 107 1.40 28.03 20.98
N VAL A 108 1.00 28.34 22.22
CA VAL A 108 1.75 27.95 23.42
C VAL A 108 1.89 26.42 23.46
N GLY A 109 3.12 25.92 23.58
CA GLY A 109 3.40 24.49 23.57
C GLY A 109 3.84 23.94 22.21
N CYS A 110 4.09 24.76 21.20
CA CYS A 110 4.81 24.32 20.00
C CYS A 110 6.17 25.07 20.00
N PRO A 111 7.34 24.38 19.95
CA PRO A 111 7.57 22.99 19.57
C PRO A 111 7.72 22.01 20.76
N ASN A 112 6.85 22.08 21.77
CA ASN A 112 6.76 21.00 22.77
C ASN A 112 6.26 19.72 22.03
N PRO A 113 6.72 18.51 22.37
CA PRO A 113 6.21 17.24 21.81
C PRO A 113 4.70 17.00 21.96
N ASP A 114 3.99 17.87 22.68
CA ASP A 114 2.56 17.83 22.93
C ASP A 114 1.90 19.10 22.37
N CYS A 115 1.82 19.20 21.05
CA CYS A 115 1.24 20.35 20.33
C CYS A 115 -0.19 19.96 19.89
N PRO A 116 -1.26 20.49 20.52
CA PRO A 116 -2.64 20.07 20.27
C PRO A 116 -3.27 20.71 19.01
N VAL A 117 -2.50 21.46 18.23
CA VAL A 117 -2.94 22.05 16.98
C VAL A 117 -2.55 21.13 15.85
N VAL A 118 -3.49 20.79 14.95
CA VAL A 118 -3.20 19.95 13.78
C VAL A 118 -2.40 20.78 12.78
N CYS A 119 -1.11 20.48 12.68
CA CYS A 119 -0.18 21.09 11.76
C CYS A 119 0.94 20.11 11.39
N GLY A 120 1.81 20.49 10.44
CA GLY A 120 2.89 19.64 9.95
C GLY A 120 4.07 19.42 10.91
N THR A 121 4.11 20.01 12.11
CA THR A 121 5.29 19.89 12.99
C THR A 121 5.41 18.52 13.66
N PRO A 122 6.64 18.11 14.04
CA PRO A 122 6.85 16.86 14.77
C PRO A 122 5.98 16.71 16.02
N GLY A 123 5.85 17.78 16.82
CA GLY A 123 5.05 17.76 18.05
C GLY A 123 3.57 17.51 17.80
N SER A 124 3.00 18.10 16.74
CA SER A 124 1.60 17.86 16.34
C SER A 124 1.39 16.42 15.88
N ILE A 125 2.29 15.89 15.06
CA ILE A 125 2.19 14.50 14.57
C ILE A 125 2.28 13.51 15.76
N VAL A 126 3.13 13.78 16.75
CA VAL A 126 3.26 12.95 17.97
C VAL A 126 2.02 13.06 18.86
N HIS A 127 1.46 14.26 19.04
CA HIS A 127 0.23 14.48 19.78
C HIS A 127 -0.93 13.68 19.16
N PHE A 128 -1.10 13.79 17.84
CA PHE A 128 -2.14 13.08 17.07
C PHE A 128 -1.68 11.73 16.51
N PHE A 129 -0.78 11.03 17.21
CA PHE A 129 -0.17 9.80 16.67
C PHE A 129 -1.18 8.71 16.32
N SER A 130 -2.27 8.58 17.08
CA SER A 130 -3.35 7.63 16.77
C SER A 130 -4.01 7.93 15.42
N THR A 131 -4.17 9.20 15.07
CA THR A 131 -4.73 9.61 13.78
C THR A 131 -3.70 9.37 12.67
N PHE A 132 -2.44 9.73 12.91
CA PHE A 132 -1.33 9.46 11.99
C PHE A 132 -1.22 7.96 11.64
N SER A 133 -1.24 7.08 12.64
CA SER A 133 -1.14 5.62 12.42
C SER A 133 -2.37 5.07 11.69
N GLN A 134 -3.58 5.57 12.00
CA GLN A 134 -4.81 5.20 11.31
C GLN A 134 -4.79 5.61 9.84
N ILE A 135 -4.34 6.83 9.51
CA ILE A 135 -4.23 7.31 8.13
C ILE A 135 -3.23 6.44 7.35
N GLY A 136 -2.08 6.13 7.95
CA GLY A 136 -1.08 5.25 7.35
C GLY A 136 -1.67 3.88 7.01
N TYR A 137 -2.38 3.26 7.95
CA TYR A 137 -3.00 1.95 7.73
C TYR A 137 -4.08 1.99 6.66
N ASN A 138 -5.02 2.95 6.74
CA ASN A 138 -6.11 3.08 5.78
C ASN A 138 -5.55 3.31 4.38
N THR A 139 -4.56 4.21 4.25
CA THR A 139 -3.90 4.48 2.97
C THR A 139 -3.26 3.23 2.40
N THR A 140 -2.53 2.45 3.20
CA THR A 140 -1.95 1.18 2.73
C THR A 140 -3.03 0.20 2.27
N SER A 141 -4.12 0.05 3.03
CA SER A 141 -5.26 -0.80 2.66
C SER A 141 -5.88 -0.35 1.34
N ASP A 142 -6.16 0.94 1.19
CA ASP A 142 -6.79 1.53 0.02
C ASP A 142 -5.89 1.43 -1.21
N SER A 143 -4.59 1.66 -1.07
CA SER A 143 -3.61 1.47 -2.16
C SER A 143 -3.58 0.02 -2.64
N LEU A 144 -3.63 -0.96 -1.74
CA LEU A 144 -3.71 -2.38 -2.13
C LEU A 144 -5.02 -2.70 -2.86
N MET A 145 -6.15 -2.17 -2.36
CA MET A 145 -7.45 -2.35 -3.01
C MET A 145 -7.50 -1.70 -4.40
N SER A 146 -6.90 -0.52 -4.55
CA SER A 146 -6.77 0.17 -5.84
C SER A 146 -5.97 -0.67 -6.85
N CYS A 147 -4.89 -1.34 -6.40
CA CYS A 147 -4.08 -2.24 -7.24
C CYS A 147 -4.85 -3.47 -7.76
N VAL A 148 -5.96 -3.83 -7.13
CA VAL A 148 -6.79 -4.99 -7.51
C VAL A 148 -8.17 -4.58 -8.00
N SER A 149 -8.41 -3.28 -8.19
CA SER A 149 -9.64 -2.79 -8.81
C SER A 149 -9.78 -3.36 -10.22
N PRO A 150 -11.00 -3.76 -10.67
CA PRO A 150 -11.23 -4.36 -11.98
C PRO A 150 -10.70 -3.55 -13.18
N HIS A 151 -10.57 -2.23 -13.02
CA HIS A 151 -10.11 -1.32 -14.07
C HIS A 151 -8.61 -1.02 -13.99
N SER A 152 -7.89 -1.58 -13.01
CA SER A 152 -6.46 -1.34 -12.84
C SER A 152 -5.64 -2.21 -13.80
N ALA A 153 -4.50 -1.68 -14.25
CA ALA A 153 -3.57 -2.41 -15.10
C ALA A 153 -2.98 -3.65 -14.38
N SER A 154 -2.76 -3.55 -13.06
CA SER A 154 -2.27 -4.65 -12.22
C SER A 154 -3.29 -5.77 -12.08
N TYR A 155 -4.59 -5.46 -11.93
CA TYR A 155 -5.64 -6.47 -11.94
C TYR A 155 -5.71 -7.20 -13.28
N SER A 156 -5.70 -6.46 -14.40
CA SER A 156 -5.69 -7.05 -15.74
C SER A 156 -4.47 -7.98 -15.97
N ALA A 157 -3.30 -7.62 -15.42
CA ALA A 157 -2.11 -8.45 -15.49
C ALA A 157 -2.21 -9.70 -14.60
N LEU A 158 -2.79 -9.56 -13.40
CA LEU A 158 -3.06 -10.67 -12.49
C LEU A 158 -4.05 -11.67 -13.11
N GLU A 159 -5.16 -11.20 -13.68
CA GLU A 159 -6.14 -12.06 -14.36
C GLU A 159 -5.49 -12.89 -15.47
N LYS A 160 -4.65 -12.28 -16.30
CA LYS A 160 -3.90 -12.99 -17.35
C LYS A 160 -2.94 -14.04 -16.77
N SER A 161 -2.24 -13.69 -15.69
CA SER A 161 -1.32 -14.61 -15.00
C SER A 161 -2.07 -15.81 -14.41
N VAL A 162 -3.21 -15.58 -13.75
CA VAL A 162 -4.08 -16.63 -13.21
C VAL A 162 -4.65 -17.50 -14.33
N ALA A 163 -5.18 -16.89 -15.39
CA ALA A 163 -5.78 -17.61 -16.52
C ALA A 163 -4.79 -18.53 -17.23
N ALA A 164 -3.51 -18.15 -17.30
CA ALA A 164 -2.46 -19.01 -17.84
C ALA A 164 -2.27 -20.30 -17.02
N HIS A 165 -2.47 -20.25 -15.69
CA HIS A 165 -2.24 -21.38 -14.79
C HIS A 165 -3.51 -22.18 -14.46
N LEU A 166 -4.65 -21.82 -15.04
CA LEU A 166 -5.86 -22.59 -14.87
C LEU A 166 -5.67 -23.99 -15.49
N PRO A 167 -6.15 -25.06 -14.82
CA PRO A 167 -6.12 -26.38 -15.41
C PRO A 167 -6.89 -26.34 -16.73
N LYS A 168 -6.23 -26.74 -17.82
CA LYS A 168 -6.93 -26.98 -19.07
C LYS A 168 -7.95 -28.05 -18.75
N SER A 169 -9.24 -27.74 -18.91
CA SER A 169 -10.28 -28.75 -18.81
C SER A 169 -9.84 -29.87 -19.74
N GLU A 170 -9.48 -31.03 -19.18
CA GLU A 170 -9.36 -32.22 -19.97
C GLU A 170 -10.76 -32.46 -20.51
N MET A 171 -11.02 -31.98 -21.72
CA MET A 171 -11.95 -32.65 -22.59
C MET A 171 -11.39 -34.06 -22.68
N GLY A 172 -11.88 -34.94 -21.80
CA GLY A 172 -11.68 -36.37 -21.92
C GLY A 172 -11.92 -36.74 -23.39
N PRO A 173 -11.18 -37.71 -23.94
CA PRO A 173 -11.18 -37.99 -25.36
C PRO A 173 -12.61 -38.07 -25.86
N GLY A 174 -13.07 -36.99 -26.53
CA GLY A 174 -14.37 -36.95 -27.14
C GLY A 174 -14.43 -38.15 -28.09
N PRO A 175 -15.56 -38.85 -28.19
CA PRO A 175 -15.66 -40.03 -29.04
C PRO A 175 -15.14 -39.64 -30.42
N GLN A 176 -14.10 -40.35 -30.86
CA GLN A 176 -13.47 -40.14 -32.15
C GLN A 176 -14.52 -40.34 -33.24
N ILE A 177 -15.20 -39.26 -33.64
CA ILE A 177 -15.99 -39.25 -34.85
C ILE A 177 -14.98 -39.17 -35.99
N LEU A 178 -14.50 -40.33 -36.41
CA LEU A 178 -13.91 -40.55 -37.72
C LEU A 178 -14.87 -39.98 -38.76
N ARG A 179 -14.53 -38.85 -39.40
CA ARG A 179 -15.03 -38.49 -40.73
C ARG A 179 -14.24 -37.35 -41.39
N PHE A 180 -13.43 -37.75 -42.35
CA PHE A 180 -13.22 -37.15 -43.68
C PHE A 180 -13.44 -35.64 -43.92
N ARG A 181 -12.39 -35.08 -44.57
CA ARG A 181 -12.36 -34.09 -45.68
C ARG A 181 -12.38 -32.57 -45.38
N ARG A 182 -11.25 -31.97 -45.79
CA ARG A 182 -11.06 -30.72 -46.56
C ARG A 182 -12.14 -29.64 -46.44
N SER A 183 -11.77 -28.50 -45.85
CA SER A 183 -11.94 -27.18 -46.49
C SER A 183 -11.14 -26.09 -45.77
N LEU A 184 -10.56 -25.21 -46.57
CA LEU A 184 -9.92 -23.96 -46.17
C LEU A 184 -11.01 -22.96 -45.75
N VAL A 185 -11.06 -22.57 -44.49
CA VAL A 185 -11.87 -21.44 -44.03
C VAL A 185 -11.10 -20.72 -42.91
N PHE A 186 -10.94 -19.42 -43.09
CA PHE A 186 -10.38 -18.48 -42.11
C PHE A 186 -11.13 -18.60 -40.78
N ALA A 187 -10.47 -19.14 -39.75
CA ALA A 187 -10.98 -19.17 -38.40
C ALA A 187 -10.69 -17.83 -37.72
N ASN A 188 -11.69 -16.96 -37.68
CA ASN A 188 -11.81 -16.05 -36.54
C ASN A 188 -12.31 -16.93 -35.38
N ASP A 189 -11.42 -17.28 -34.46
CA ASP A 189 -11.73 -18.04 -33.24
C ASP A 189 -12.77 -17.26 -32.42
N GLU A 190 -14.05 -17.61 -32.58
CA GLU A 190 -15.07 -17.21 -31.61
C GLU A 190 -14.90 -18.06 -30.34
N PRO A 191 -14.80 -17.44 -29.16
CA PRO A 191 -14.71 -18.17 -27.91
C PRO A 191 -15.99 -19.00 -27.69
N SER A 192 -15.82 -20.31 -27.46
CA SER A 192 -16.95 -21.20 -27.20
C SER A 192 -17.72 -20.78 -25.94
N VAL A 193 -19.05 -20.96 -25.94
CA VAL A 193 -19.92 -20.59 -24.81
C VAL A 193 -19.50 -21.23 -23.47
N SER A 194 -18.91 -22.44 -23.50
CA SER A 194 -18.35 -23.09 -22.31
C SER A 194 -17.07 -22.40 -21.79
N SER A 195 -16.26 -21.81 -22.67
CA SER A 195 -15.10 -20.99 -22.29
C SER A 195 -15.50 -19.66 -21.65
N ILE A 196 -16.63 -19.07 -22.09
CA ILE A 196 -17.16 -17.82 -21.54
C ILE A 196 -17.74 -18.04 -20.14
N ALA A 197 -18.55 -19.09 -19.95
CA ALA A 197 -19.10 -19.44 -18.63
C ALA A 197 -18.00 -19.78 -17.60
N ASN A 198 -16.96 -20.51 -18.02
CA ASN A 198 -15.80 -20.77 -17.16
C ASN A 198 -15.00 -19.50 -16.83
N ARG A 199 -14.96 -18.53 -17.77
CA ARG A 199 -14.30 -17.25 -17.56
C ARG A 199 -15.02 -16.38 -16.52
N GLU A 200 -16.33 -16.23 -16.65
CA GLU A 200 -17.13 -15.46 -15.67
C GLU A 200 -17.03 -16.07 -14.27
N ASN A 201 -17.06 -17.40 -14.18
CA ASN A 201 -16.92 -18.10 -12.92
C ASN A 201 -15.56 -17.83 -12.25
N PHE A 202 -14.42 -17.94 -12.96
CA PHE A 202 -13.13 -17.69 -12.30
C PHE A 202 -12.93 -16.21 -11.94
N VAL A 203 -13.39 -15.27 -12.78
CA VAL A 203 -13.26 -13.83 -12.50
C VAL A 203 -14.02 -13.46 -11.23
N SER A 204 -15.22 -14.03 -11.05
CA SER A 204 -16.00 -13.83 -9.82
C SER A 204 -15.30 -14.40 -8.57
N VAL A 205 -14.72 -15.59 -8.67
CA VAL A 205 -13.97 -16.23 -7.57
C VAL A 205 -12.71 -15.42 -7.24
N LEU A 206 -11.96 -14.99 -8.26
CA LEU A 206 -10.76 -14.18 -8.09
C LEU A 206 -11.11 -12.86 -7.38
N ARG A 207 -12.17 -12.17 -7.81
CA ARG A 207 -12.64 -10.94 -7.17
C ARG A 207 -13.01 -11.17 -5.70
N SER A 208 -13.78 -12.20 -5.40
CA SER A 208 -14.17 -12.54 -4.03
C SER A 208 -12.97 -12.85 -3.12
N ILE A 209 -11.88 -13.38 -3.67
CA ILE A 209 -10.64 -13.58 -2.92
C ILE A 209 -9.92 -12.26 -2.69
N LEU A 210 -9.82 -11.40 -3.71
CA LEU A 210 -9.13 -10.11 -3.62
C LEU A 210 -9.85 -9.12 -2.70
N GLU A 211 -11.18 -9.20 -2.60
CA GLU A 211 -11.98 -8.43 -1.63
C GLU A 211 -11.59 -8.71 -0.15
N GLN A 212 -10.86 -9.79 0.12
CA GLN A 212 -10.39 -10.14 1.47
C GLN A 212 -9.07 -9.43 1.85
N ILE A 213 -8.48 -8.62 0.97
CA ILE A 213 -7.22 -7.91 1.23
C ILE A 213 -7.25 -7.08 2.53
N PRO A 214 -8.29 -6.27 2.84
CA PRO A 214 -8.30 -5.46 4.06
C PRO A 214 -8.25 -6.33 5.32
N MET A 215 -9.04 -7.40 5.34
CA MET A 215 -9.05 -8.38 6.43
C MET A 215 -7.69 -9.11 6.55
N ALA A 216 -7.09 -9.48 5.42
CA ALA A 216 -5.76 -10.09 5.42
C ALA A 216 -4.69 -9.12 5.96
N LEU A 217 -4.80 -7.82 5.67
CA LEU A 217 -3.90 -6.79 6.17
C LEU A 217 -4.06 -6.60 7.68
N GLU A 218 -5.29 -6.54 8.17
CA GLU A 218 -5.59 -6.53 9.61
C GLU A 218 -4.93 -7.71 10.33
N ASP A 219 -5.16 -8.94 9.83
CA ASP A 219 -4.53 -10.13 10.40
C ASP A 219 -3.00 -10.04 10.38
N CYS A 220 -2.41 -9.60 9.27
CA CYS A 220 -0.95 -9.46 9.11
C CYS A 220 -0.37 -8.35 10.01
N CYS A 221 -1.21 -7.40 10.44
CA CYS A 221 -0.89 -6.39 11.43
C CYS A 221 -1.14 -6.84 12.88
N GLY A 222 -1.53 -8.10 13.11
CA GLY A 222 -1.74 -8.66 14.44
C GLY A 222 -3.20 -8.68 14.91
N GLY A 223 -4.16 -8.42 14.01
CA GLY A 223 -5.59 -8.43 14.30
C GLY A 223 -6.11 -7.11 14.87
N LEU A 224 -7.07 -7.19 15.80
CA LEU A 224 -7.66 -6.04 16.49
C LEU A 224 -6.54 -5.16 17.09
N ASP A 225 -6.70 -3.84 16.97
CA ASP A 225 -5.72 -2.83 17.39
C ASP A 225 -4.37 -2.82 16.63
N ARG A 226 -4.14 -3.80 15.75
CA ARG A 226 -3.02 -3.84 14.79
C ARG A 226 -1.64 -3.61 15.45
N PRO A 227 -1.31 -4.32 16.55
CA PRO A 227 -0.11 -4.02 17.35
C PRO A 227 1.21 -4.10 16.56
N LEU A 228 1.26 -4.89 15.48
CA LEU A 228 2.44 -5.04 14.64
C LEU A 228 2.61 -3.95 13.58
N CYS A 229 1.61 -3.07 13.41
CA CYS A 229 1.61 -1.97 12.43
C CYS A 229 1.51 -0.57 13.08
N LEU A 230 1.59 -0.47 14.41
CA LEU A 230 1.60 0.83 15.09
C LEU A 230 2.98 1.48 15.09
N TRP A 231 4.04 0.68 15.34
CA TRP A 231 5.44 1.13 15.46
C TRP A 231 5.65 2.41 16.29
N GLU A 232 4.78 2.65 17.27
CA GLU A 232 4.59 3.97 17.88
C GLU A 232 5.88 4.54 18.45
N ARG A 233 6.58 3.77 19.27
CA ARG A 233 7.84 4.22 19.89
C ARG A 233 8.87 4.62 18.82
N ALA A 234 9.10 3.76 17.84
CA ALA A 234 10.12 4.01 16.81
C ALA A 234 9.76 5.21 15.92
N LEU A 235 8.50 5.31 15.51
CA LEU A 235 8.04 6.43 14.67
C LEU A 235 8.01 7.75 15.44
N LYS A 236 7.55 7.78 16.70
CA LYS A 236 7.60 9.00 17.52
C LYS A 236 9.04 9.47 17.73
N THR A 237 9.98 8.55 18.00
CA THR A 237 11.41 8.90 18.12
C THR A 237 11.97 9.46 16.80
N LEU A 238 11.62 8.86 15.67
CA LEU A 238 12.03 9.37 14.35
C LEU A 238 11.43 10.76 14.09
N ILE A 239 10.13 10.94 14.32
CA ILE A 239 9.43 12.21 14.09
C ILE A 239 10.08 13.33 14.92
N LEU A 240 10.34 13.09 16.21
CA LEU A 240 10.99 14.06 17.10
C LEU A 240 12.48 14.28 16.83
N SER A 241 13.10 13.52 15.93
CA SER A 241 14.48 13.76 15.51
C SER A 241 14.60 14.87 14.46
N TYR A 242 13.49 15.25 13.83
CA TYR A 242 13.43 16.38 12.92
C TYR A 242 13.29 17.71 13.67
N PRO A 243 13.95 18.77 13.17
CA PRO A 243 13.95 20.09 13.80
C PRO A 243 12.60 20.82 13.73
#